data_AF-A0A1I6WPY9-F1
#
_entry.id   AF-A0A1I6WPY9-F1
#
_cell.length_a   1.000
_cell.length_b   1.000
_cell.length_c   1.000
_cell.angle_alpha   90.00
_cell.angle_beta   90.00
_cell.angle_gamma   90.00
#
_symmetry.space_group_name_H-M   'P 1'
#
loop_
_entity.id
_entity.type
_entity.pdbx_description
1 polymer ?
#
loop_
_entity_poly.entity_id
_entity_poly.type
_entity_poly.pdbx_seq_one_letter_code
_entity_poly.pdbx_strand_id
1 'polypeptide(L)' 'RLAAGATQAIGAIKNARNQGLGCDPVKGLEWQILCNVDLMFHRDAREGPRAYSERREPNFTGEWIDLQYDDFDPEYR' A
#
# COMPACT_ATOMS: atom_id res chain seq x y z
N ARG A 1 -6.54 9.85 -13.14
CA ARG A 1 -7.83 10.03 -12.41
C ARG A 1 -7.70 9.28 -11.09
N LEU A 2 -8.09 9.88 -9.96
CA LEU A 2 -7.96 9.26 -8.62
C LEU A 2 -8.59 7.84 -8.53
N ALA A 3 -9.61 7.58 -9.35
CA ALA A 3 -10.29 6.29 -9.47
C ALA A 3 -9.41 5.14 -9.99
N ALA A 4 -8.28 5.42 -10.65
CA ALA A 4 -7.33 4.42 -11.14
C ALA A 4 -6.04 4.36 -10.30
N GLY A 5 -6.00 5.06 -9.16
CA GLY A 5 -4.86 5.01 -8.24
C GLY A 5 -5.06 3.94 -7.16
N ALA A 6 -3.98 3.54 -6.51
CA ALA A 6 -4.01 2.66 -5.35
C ALA A 6 -4.76 3.34 -4.19
N THR A 7 -6.07 3.10 -4.10
CA THR A 7 -6.99 3.82 -3.19
C THR A 7 -6.59 3.66 -1.73
N GLN A 8 -6.12 2.47 -1.36
CA GLN A 8 -5.61 2.19 -0.01
C GLN A 8 -4.33 2.99 0.28
N ALA A 9 -3.39 3.06 -0.65
CA ALA A 9 -2.17 3.86 -0.48
C ALA A 9 -2.48 5.35 -0.30
N ILE A 10 -3.45 5.87 -1.06
CA ILE A 10 -3.91 7.26 -0.92
C ILE A 10 -4.56 7.49 0.44
N GLY A 11 -5.36 6.54 0.94
CA GLY A 11 -5.96 6.58 2.27
C GLY A 11 -4.91 6.55 3.40
N ALA A 12 -3.96 5.63 3.30
CA ALA A 12 -2.87 5.45 4.25
C ALA A 12 -2.00 6.72 4.37
N ILE A 13 -1.66 7.38 3.26
CA ILE A 13 -0.92 8.65 3.28
C ILE A 13 -1.71 9.74 4.03
N LYS A 14 -3.02 9.83 3.80
CA LYS A 14 -3.88 10.78 4.50
C LYS A 14 -3.95 10.48 5.99
N ASN A 15 -4.09 9.22 6.36
CA ASN A 15 -4.13 8.79 7.75
C ASN A 15 -2.81 9.09 8.47
N ALA A 16 -1.67 8.69 7.89
CA ALA A 16 -0.35 8.98 8.45
C ALA A 16 -0.14 10.48 8.66
N ARG A 17 -0.53 11.31 7.69
CA ARG A 17 -0.42 12.77 7.80
C ARG A 17 -1.34 13.33 8.88
N ASN A 18 -2.59 12.92 8.92
CA ASN A 18 -3.57 13.45 9.87
C ASN A 18 -3.21 13.08 11.31
N GLN A 19 -2.81 11.83 11.54
CA GLN A 19 -2.38 11.39 12.87
C GLN A 19 -1.04 12.03 13.25
N GLY A 20 -0.08 12.09 12.32
CA GLY A 20 1.25 12.67 12.57
C GLY A 20 1.24 14.17 12.86
N LEU A 21 0.28 14.94 12.33
CA LEU A 21 0.20 16.40 12.54
C LEU A 21 0.00 16.79 14.02
N GLY A 22 -0.62 15.92 14.83
CA GLY A 22 -0.83 16.16 16.26
C GLY A 22 0.28 15.62 17.17
N CYS A 23 1.34 15.05 16.59
CA CYS A 23 2.37 14.31 17.31
C CYS A 23 3.73 14.99 17.26
N ASP A 24 4.66 14.57 18.12
CA ASP A 24 6.08 14.88 17.92
C ASP A 24 6.62 14.15 16.66
N PRO A 25 7.75 14.61 16.10
CA PRO A 25 8.29 14.04 14.86
C PRO A 25 8.58 12.54 14.90
N VAL A 26 8.98 11.98 16.04
CA VAL A 26 9.26 10.54 16.18
C VAL A 26 7.95 9.76 16.07
N LYS A 27 6.91 10.21 16.77
CA LYS A 27 5.56 9.63 16.67
C LYS A 27 4.93 9.84 15.29
N GLY A 28 5.21 10.96 14.63
CA GLY A 28 4.81 11.16 13.23
C GLY A 28 5.42 10.12 12.28
N LEU A 29 6.69 9.76 12.48
CA LEU A 29 7.35 8.69 11.73
C LEU A 29 6.76 7.32 12.05
N GLU A 30 6.46 7.02 13.31
CA GLU A 30 5.79 5.77 13.69
C GLU A 30 4.45 5.60 12.95
N TRP A 31 3.63 6.66 12.86
CA TRP A 31 2.38 6.63 12.10
C TRP A 31 2.58 6.36 10.61
N GLN A 32 3.62 6.93 10.01
CA GLN A 32 3.96 6.63 8.61
C GLN A 32 4.38 5.17 8.43
N ILE A 33 5.18 4.62 9.35
CA ILE A 33 5.62 3.23 9.31
C ILE A 33 4.41 2.30 9.42
N LEU A 34 3.53 2.51 10.40
CA LEU A 34 2.33 1.70 10.59
C LEU A 34 1.44 1.69 9.34
N CYS A 35 1.16 2.87 8.79
CA CYS A 35 0.35 2.98 7.57
C CYS A 35 1.03 2.30 6.38
N ASN A 36 2.36 2.30 6.29
CA ASN A 36 3.09 1.63 5.21
C ASN A 36 3.07 0.10 5.40
N VAL A 37 3.23 -0.40 6.63
CA VAL A 37 3.13 -1.83 6.93
C VAL A 37 1.76 -2.38 6.58
N ASP A 38 0.68 -1.64 6.90
CA ASP A 38 -0.68 -2.04 6.51
C ASP A 38 -0.82 -2.20 5.00
N LEU A 39 -0.20 -1.31 4.21
CA LEU A 39 -0.20 -1.41 2.75
C LEU A 39 0.45 -2.68 2.21
N MET A 40 1.42 -3.26 2.93
CA MET A 40 2.08 -4.50 2.48
C MET A 40 1.14 -5.72 2.49
N PHE A 41 0.05 -5.63 3.23
CA PHE A 41 -1.02 -6.63 3.26
C PHE A 41 -2.10 -6.40 2.20
N HIS A 42 -1.91 -5.46 1.27
CA HIS A 42 -2.76 -5.29 0.10
C HIS A 42 -2.10 -5.85 -1.16
N ARG A 43 -2.93 -6.40 -2.06
CA ARG A 43 -2.45 -6.94 -3.36
C ARG A 43 -1.75 -5.86 -4.19
N ASP A 44 -2.21 -4.62 -4.05
CA ASP A 44 -1.69 -3.44 -4.73
C ASP A 44 -0.20 -3.16 -4.45
N ALA A 45 0.32 -3.58 -3.29
CA ALA A 45 1.75 -3.45 -2.96
C ALA A 45 2.65 -4.20 -3.95
N ARG A 46 2.14 -5.28 -4.53
CA ARG A 46 2.86 -6.12 -5.51
C ARG A 46 2.59 -5.66 -6.93
N GLU A 47 1.36 -5.27 -7.20
CA GLU A 47 0.89 -4.85 -8.52
C GLU A 47 1.60 -3.59 -9.03
N GLY A 48 1.82 -2.58 -8.18
CA GLY A 48 2.47 -1.34 -8.57
C GLY A 48 3.88 -1.55 -9.16
N PRO A 49 4.81 -2.18 -8.42
CA PRO A 49 6.13 -2.52 -8.93
C PRO A 49 6.10 -3.39 -10.19
N ARG A 50 5.21 -4.41 -10.21
CA ARG A 50 5.07 -5.32 -11.34
C ARG A 50 4.65 -4.57 -12.61
N ALA A 51 3.56 -3.82 -12.55
CA ALA A 51 3.07 -3.02 -13.68
C ALA A 51 4.12 -2.03 -14.19
N TYR A 52 4.89 -1.43 -13.28
CA TYR A 52 6.00 -0.55 -13.63
C TYR A 52 7.11 -1.30 -14.40
N SER A 53 7.53 -2.48 -13.93
CA SER A 53 8.54 -3.29 -14.61
C SER A 53 8.08 -3.78 -16.00
N GLU A 54 6.81 -4.16 -16.12
CA GLU A 54 6.19 -4.64 -17.35
C GLU A 54 5.76 -3.51 -18.29
N ARG A 55 5.96 -2.23 -17.89
CA ARG A 55 5.56 -1.02 -18.64
C ARG A 55 4.08 -1.01 -19.04
N ARG A 56 3.22 -1.54 -18.17
CA ARG A 56 1.76 -1.55 -18.35
C ARG A 56 1.08 -0.66 -17.32
N GLU A 57 -0.20 -0.36 -17.54
CA GLU A 57 -1.01 0.29 -16.52
C GLU A 57 -1.24 -0.67 -15.33
N PRO A 58 -1.12 -0.18 -14.09
CA PRO A 58 -1.43 -0.97 -12.90
C PRO A 58 -2.94 -1.17 -12.76
N ASN A 59 -3.33 -2.37 -12.34
CA ASN A 59 -4.68 -2.73 -11.99
C ASN A 59 -4.84 -2.78 -10.46
N PHE A 60 -5.03 -1.62 -9.84
CA PHE A 60 -5.23 -1.54 -8.40
C PHE A 60 -6.65 -1.98 -8.01
N THR A 61 -6.73 -2.90 -7.06
CA THR A 61 -7.98 -3.52 -6.60
C THR A 61 -8.38 -3.05 -5.21
N GLY A 62 -7.41 -2.62 -4.40
CA GLY A 62 -7.61 -2.29 -2.98
C GLY A 62 -7.90 -3.51 -2.11
N GLU A 63 -7.78 -4.72 -2.63
CA GLU A 63 -8.03 -5.97 -1.91
C GLU A 63 -6.93 -6.28 -0.91
N TRP A 64 -7.32 -6.89 0.20
CA TRP A 64 -6.40 -7.47 1.17
C TRP A 64 -5.84 -8.78 0.63
N ILE A 65 -4.62 -9.08 1.06
CA ILE A 65 -4.00 -10.38 0.88
C ILE A 65 -4.44 -11.26 2.03
N ASP A 66 -4.98 -12.41 1.67
CA ASP A 66 -5.28 -13.43 2.64
C ASP A 66 -4.06 -14.33 2.82
N LEU A 67 -3.30 -14.12 3.89
CA LEU A 67 -2.10 -14.91 4.16
C LEU A 67 -2.39 -16.40 4.43
N GLN A 68 -3.65 -16.78 4.66
CA GLN A 68 -4.06 -18.16 4.91
C GLN A 68 -4.48 -18.87 3.62
N TYR A 69 -5.06 -18.14 2.66
CA TYR A 69 -5.72 -18.73 1.49
C TYR A 69 -5.23 -18.21 0.14
N ASP A 70 -4.51 -17.09 0.08
CA ASP A 70 -3.88 -16.64 -1.17
C ASP A 70 -2.66 -17.52 -1.46
N ASP A 71 -2.62 -18.06 -2.68
CA ASP A 71 -1.50 -18.87 -3.14
C ASP A 71 -0.19 -18.06 -3.13
N PHE A 72 0.89 -18.73 -2.73
CA PHE A 72 2.23 -18.18 -2.86
C PHE A 72 2.61 -18.11 -4.34
N ASP A 73 2.88 -16.90 -4.84
CA ASP A 73 3.44 -16.71 -6.18
C ASP A 73 4.97 -16.89 -6.14
N PRO A 74 5.52 -18.01 -6.66
CA PRO A 74 6.95 -18.29 -6.61
C PRO A 74 7.79 -17.43 -7.56
N GLU A 75 7.16 -16.69 -8.48
CA GLU A 75 7.83 -15.80 -9.42
C GLU A 75 8.06 -14.40 -8.85
N TYR A 76 7.60 -14.14 -7.61
CA TYR A 76 7.82 -12.89 -6.89
C TYR A 76 9.29 -12.73 -6.47
N ARG A 77 10.11 -12.11 -7.33
CA ARG A 77 11.51 -11.73 -7.07
C ARG A 77 11.71 -10.22 -7.01
#